data_AF-A0A8D8WPI6-F1
#
_entry.id   AF-A0A8D8WPI6-F1
#
_cell.length_a   1.000
_cell.length_b   1.000
_cell.length_c   1.000
_cell.angle_alpha   90.00
_cell.angle_beta   90.00
_cell.angle_gamma   90.00
#
_symmetry.space_group_name_H-M   'P 1'
#
loop_
_entity.id
_entity.type
_entity.pdbx_description
1 polymer ?
#
loop_
_entity_poly.entity_id
_entity_poly.type
_entity_poly.pdbx_seq_one_letter_code
_entity_poly.pdbx_strand_id
1 'polypeptide(L)'
;MWIRHVTLGTGALVVSAMLDFLTFALCVPYSETTESKHFDALLTLVAQRGRPLFQHFQHPSLSIIKGAGLIMRALIEEGEADVSGRLQHLALCEAALPRHLLSALYSGGDRTDTMHRQLSRHLIGLWVTDNEAAHSLLSRMLPLGLLQFLESEEEVPPDAVEQDVELRDNLKLAQDHASRNQRNPHLVKIERHMKTLEKNIEHALQHWSTSLGLDQRPPGYKTSTGTAPPAGGTQPINHKERPIVLRKRRERVKPSANSKLFYYKFSQNHSL
;
A
#
# COMPACT_ATOMS: atom_id res chain seq x y z
N MET A 1 13.01 7.51 -20.78
CA MET A 1 13.43 6.13 -21.12
C MET A 1 12.25 5.15 -21.08
N TRP A 2 11.58 4.94 -19.94
CA TRP A 2 10.42 4.04 -19.82
C TRP A 2 9.28 4.32 -20.83
N ILE A 3 8.78 5.56 -20.93
CA ILE A 3 7.67 5.90 -21.86
C ILE A 3 7.96 5.47 -23.30
N ARG A 4 9.21 5.64 -23.76
CA ARG A 4 9.61 5.27 -25.12
C ARG A 4 9.45 3.77 -25.36
N HIS A 5 9.76 2.95 -24.37
CA HIS A 5 9.55 1.49 -24.43
C HIS A 5 8.08 1.13 -24.47
N VAL A 6 7.25 1.80 -23.67
CA VAL A 6 5.79 1.62 -23.66
C VAL A 6 5.18 1.96 -25.02
N THR A 7 5.51 3.14 -25.58
CA THR A 7 4.95 3.58 -26.87
C THR A 7 5.38 2.71 -28.04
N LEU A 8 6.58 2.11 -27.96
CA LEU A 8 7.09 1.23 -29.00
C LEU A 8 6.72 -0.25 -28.77
N GLY A 9 6.08 -0.59 -27.65
CA GLY A 9 5.79 -1.97 -27.28
C GLY A 9 7.05 -2.83 -27.06
N THR A 10 8.18 -2.23 -26.67
CA THR A 10 9.47 -2.92 -26.49
C THR A 10 9.88 -2.95 -25.03
N GLY A 11 10.85 -3.79 -24.67
CA GLY A 11 11.49 -3.74 -23.35
C GLY A 11 10.56 -4.11 -22.19
N ALA A 12 9.75 -5.17 -22.34
CA ALA A 12 8.77 -5.60 -21.34
C ALA A 12 9.37 -5.81 -19.93
N LEU A 13 10.60 -6.31 -19.82
CA LEU A 13 11.29 -6.46 -18.54
C LEU A 13 11.60 -5.12 -17.87
N VAL A 14 12.02 -4.11 -18.65
CA VAL A 14 12.27 -2.76 -18.14
C VAL A 14 10.96 -2.10 -17.72
N VAL A 15 9.89 -2.31 -18.49
CA VAL A 15 8.55 -1.83 -18.15
C VAL A 15 8.05 -2.48 -16.86
N SER A 16 8.17 -3.80 -16.73
CA SER A 16 7.79 -4.53 -15.51
C SER A 16 8.55 -4.03 -14.29
N ALA A 17 9.88 -3.93 -14.38
CA ALA A 17 10.71 -3.45 -13.27
C ALA A 17 10.36 -2.01 -12.86
N MET A 18 10.03 -1.15 -13.83
CA MET A 18 9.56 0.21 -13.54
C MET A 18 8.19 0.22 -12.85
N LEU A 19 7.26 -0.63 -13.30
CA LEU A 19 5.95 -0.77 -12.65
C LEU A 19 6.11 -1.30 -11.23
N ASP A 20 6.99 -2.29 -11.01
CA ASP A 20 7.27 -2.83 -9.68
C ASP A 20 7.87 -1.76 -8.75
N PHE A 21 8.80 -0.95 -9.24
CA PHE A 21 9.31 0.19 -8.48
C PHE A 21 8.19 1.16 -8.09
N LEU A 22 7.30 1.50 -9.03
CA LEU A 22 6.19 2.41 -8.77
C LEU A 22 5.13 1.79 -7.86
N THR A 23 4.88 0.48 -7.93
CA THR A 23 3.94 -0.18 -7.01
C THR A 23 4.49 -0.18 -5.58
N PHE A 24 5.79 -0.42 -5.38
CA PHE A 24 6.40 -0.31 -4.06
C PHE A 24 6.39 1.11 -3.50
N ALA A 25 6.52 2.12 -4.36
CA ALA A 25 6.54 3.52 -3.93
C ALA A 25 5.14 4.12 -3.71
N LEU A 26 4.16 3.76 -4.55
CA LEU A 26 2.85 4.44 -4.61
C LEU A 26 1.66 3.58 -4.18
N CYS A 27 1.78 2.25 -4.20
CA CYS A 27 0.65 1.37 -3.92
C CYS A 27 0.71 0.76 -2.51
N VAL A 28 -0.47 0.58 -1.91
CA VAL A 28 -0.64 -0.17 -0.66
C VAL A 28 -0.25 -1.63 -0.89
N PRO A 29 0.45 -2.28 0.05
CA PRO A 29 0.77 -1.87 1.43
C PRO A 29 2.10 -1.13 1.60
N TYR A 30 2.85 -0.93 0.52
CA TYR A 30 4.25 -0.48 0.58
C TYR A 30 4.38 1.04 0.66
N SER A 31 3.43 1.78 0.05
CA SER A 31 3.40 3.24 0.04
C SER A 31 3.38 3.88 1.43
N GLU A 32 2.91 3.16 2.45
CA GLU A 32 2.90 3.61 3.84
C GLU A 32 4.31 3.91 4.37
N THR A 33 5.35 3.28 3.81
CA THR A 33 6.75 3.53 4.20
C THR A 33 7.40 4.68 3.42
N THR A 34 6.71 5.24 2.42
CA THR A 34 7.21 6.35 1.62
C THR A 34 6.86 7.68 2.28
N GLU A 35 7.86 8.54 2.48
CA GLU A 35 7.65 9.87 3.07
C GLU A 35 6.65 10.68 2.23
N SER A 36 5.71 11.37 2.89
CA SER A 36 4.61 12.10 2.25
C SER A 36 5.06 13.07 1.16
N LYS A 37 6.17 13.80 1.37
CA LYS A 37 6.71 14.74 0.37
C LYS A 37 7.19 14.04 -0.89
N HIS A 38 7.92 12.95 -0.73
CA HIS A 38 8.44 12.15 -1.85
C HIS A 38 7.31 11.43 -2.59
N PHE A 39 6.33 10.90 -1.85
CA PHE A 39 5.14 10.30 -2.43
C PHE A 39 4.37 11.33 -3.28
N ASP A 40 4.06 12.49 -2.73
CA ASP A 40 3.24 13.49 -3.41
C ASP A 40 3.97 13.98 -4.69
N ALA A 41 5.28 14.21 -4.62
CA ALA A 41 6.10 14.54 -5.80
C ALA A 41 6.09 13.43 -6.86
N LEU A 42 6.25 12.17 -6.45
CA LEU A 42 6.24 11.04 -7.38
C LEU A 42 4.85 10.83 -8.00
N LEU A 43 3.78 10.95 -7.21
CA LEU A 43 2.41 10.85 -7.67
C LEU A 43 2.13 11.90 -8.76
N THR A 44 2.55 13.15 -8.55
CA THR A 44 2.44 14.23 -9.55
C THR A 44 3.21 13.90 -10.83
N LEU A 45 4.45 13.40 -10.72
CA LEU A 45 5.28 13.04 -11.88
C LEU A 45 4.67 11.89 -12.70
N VAL A 46 4.08 10.89 -12.04
CA VAL A 46 3.40 9.78 -12.70
C VAL A 46 2.06 10.24 -13.30
N ALA A 47 1.31 11.10 -12.60
CA ALA A 47 0.04 11.67 -13.06
C ALA A 47 0.18 12.50 -14.35
N GLN A 48 1.29 13.21 -14.52
CA GLN A 48 1.63 13.91 -15.78
C GLN A 48 1.77 12.95 -16.97
N ARG A 49 2.10 11.69 -16.69
CA ARG A 49 2.35 10.62 -17.67
C ARG A 49 1.26 9.55 -17.62
N GLY A 50 0.04 9.93 -17.21
CA GLY A 50 -1.06 9.00 -17.02
C GLY A 50 -1.55 8.31 -18.30
N ARG A 51 -1.52 9.00 -19.45
CA ARG A 51 -2.03 8.45 -20.72
C ARG A 51 -1.30 7.17 -21.18
N PRO A 52 0.05 7.12 -21.20
CA PRO A 52 0.79 5.88 -21.43
C PRO A 52 0.45 4.70 -20.50
N LEU A 53 -0.04 4.95 -19.26
CA LEU A 53 -0.44 3.85 -18.37
C LEU A 53 -1.56 3.00 -18.98
N PHE A 54 -2.50 3.61 -19.70
CA PHE A 54 -3.59 2.88 -20.35
C PHE A 54 -3.11 1.91 -21.45
N GLN A 55 -1.96 2.14 -22.07
CA GLN A 55 -1.38 1.21 -23.05
C GLN A 55 -0.98 -0.13 -22.39
N HIS A 56 -0.67 -0.12 -21.09
CA HIS A 56 -0.28 -1.34 -20.37
C HIS A 56 -1.47 -2.29 -20.20
N PHE A 57 -2.72 -1.80 -20.20
CA PHE A 57 -3.92 -2.63 -20.19
C PHE A 57 -4.13 -3.42 -21.50
N GLN A 58 -3.27 -3.22 -22.49
CA GLN A 58 -3.26 -3.97 -23.75
C GLN A 58 -2.13 -5.01 -23.80
N HIS A 59 -1.29 -5.04 -22.77
CA HIS A 59 -0.11 -5.88 -22.78
C HIS A 59 -0.47 -7.36 -22.52
N PRO A 60 0.14 -8.33 -23.23
CA PRO A 60 -0.19 -9.76 -23.07
C PRO A 60 0.13 -10.31 -21.67
N SER A 61 1.08 -9.73 -20.96
CA SER A 61 1.44 -10.13 -19.59
C SER A 61 0.51 -9.51 -18.54
N LEU A 62 -0.21 -10.37 -17.80
CA LEU A 62 -1.06 -9.98 -16.68
C LEU A 62 -0.30 -9.26 -15.55
N SER A 63 0.99 -9.54 -15.34
CA SER A 63 1.78 -8.85 -14.31
C SER A 63 1.90 -7.35 -14.60
N ILE A 64 2.08 -7.00 -15.88
CA ILE A 64 2.16 -5.61 -16.33
C ILE A 64 0.78 -4.93 -16.20
N ILE A 65 -0.30 -5.63 -16.58
CA ILE A 65 -1.66 -5.12 -16.42
C ILE A 65 -1.97 -4.85 -14.93
N LYS A 66 -1.63 -5.78 -14.05
CA LYS A 66 -1.84 -5.66 -12.60
C LYS A 66 -1.02 -4.51 -12.00
N GLY A 67 0.27 -4.41 -12.35
CA GLY A 67 1.12 -3.31 -11.89
C GLY A 67 0.58 -1.94 -12.33
N ALA A 68 0.21 -1.80 -13.61
CA ALA A 68 -0.39 -0.57 -14.12
C ALA A 68 -1.75 -0.27 -13.46
N GLY A 69 -2.55 -1.29 -13.18
CA GLY A 69 -3.84 -1.17 -12.51
C GLY A 69 -3.74 -0.70 -11.07
N LEU A 70 -2.78 -1.23 -10.31
CA LEU A 70 -2.51 -0.79 -8.93
C LEU A 70 -2.07 0.68 -8.90
N ILE A 71 -1.18 1.08 -9.83
CA ILE A 71 -0.74 2.47 -9.96
C ILE A 71 -1.92 3.37 -10.35
N MET A 72 -2.76 2.95 -11.29
CA MET A 72 -3.94 3.71 -11.71
C MET A 72 -4.93 3.92 -10.57
N ARG A 73 -5.16 2.88 -9.76
CA ARG A 73 -5.94 2.96 -8.54
C ARG A 73 -5.35 4.00 -7.57
N ALA A 74 -4.06 3.92 -7.27
CA ALA A 74 -3.38 4.86 -6.37
C ALA A 74 -3.45 6.31 -6.87
N LEU A 75 -3.33 6.52 -8.18
CA LEU A 75 -3.44 7.84 -8.80
C LEU A 75 -4.83 8.46 -8.64
N ILE A 76 -5.90 7.68 -8.77
CA ILE A 76 -7.27 8.18 -8.68
C ILE A 76 -7.70 8.38 -7.21
N GLU A 77 -7.33 7.44 -6.33
CA GLU A 77 -7.71 7.50 -4.91
C GLU A 77 -6.92 8.57 -4.14
N GLU A 78 -5.60 8.68 -4.35
CA GLU A 78 -4.75 9.60 -3.58
C GLU A 78 -4.47 10.93 -4.31
N GLY A 79 -4.70 10.99 -5.62
CA GLY A 79 -4.44 12.15 -6.47
C GLY A 79 -5.40 13.31 -6.23
N GLU A 80 -5.01 14.49 -6.70
CA GLU A 80 -5.88 15.67 -6.70
C GLU A 80 -7.10 15.46 -7.62
N ALA A 81 -8.21 16.13 -7.32
CA ALA A 81 -9.47 15.96 -8.05
C ALA A 81 -9.30 16.19 -9.57
N ASP A 82 -8.49 17.18 -9.96
CA ASP A 82 -8.17 17.48 -11.36
C ASP A 82 -7.41 16.33 -12.05
N VAL A 83 -6.54 15.64 -11.31
CA VAL A 83 -5.82 14.46 -11.81
C VAL A 83 -6.78 13.30 -11.97
N SER A 84 -7.61 13.04 -10.96
CA SER A 84 -8.59 11.96 -10.97
C SER A 84 -9.59 12.14 -12.11
N GLY A 85 -10.22 13.32 -12.25
CA GLY A 85 -11.15 13.61 -13.35
C GLY A 85 -10.52 13.46 -14.74
N ARG A 86 -9.28 13.93 -14.91
CA ARG A 86 -8.53 13.73 -16.16
C ARG A 86 -8.27 12.25 -16.45
N LEU A 87 -7.88 11.45 -15.46
CA LEU A 87 -7.63 10.01 -15.64
C LEU A 87 -8.93 9.24 -15.91
N GLN A 88 -10.04 9.59 -15.26
CA GLN A 88 -11.36 9.03 -15.53
C GLN A 88 -11.80 9.32 -16.98
N HIS A 89 -11.60 10.55 -17.46
CA HIS A 89 -11.87 10.90 -18.86
C HIS A 89 -10.97 10.12 -19.83
N LEU A 90 -9.67 10.02 -19.55
CA LEU A 90 -8.74 9.23 -20.36
C LEU A 90 -9.10 7.74 -20.40
N ALA A 91 -9.65 7.19 -19.32
CA ALA A 91 -10.11 5.79 -19.29
C ALA A 91 -11.23 5.52 -20.31
N LEU A 92 -12.06 6.52 -20.60
CA LEU A 92 -13.05 6.46 -21.67
C LEU A 92 -12.40 6.60 -23.05
N CYS A 93 -11.50 7.58 -23.23
CA CYS A 93 -10.83 7.82 -24.51
C CYS A 93 -9.96 6.65 -24.98
N GLU A 94 -9.25 5.99 -24.06
CA GLU A 94 -8.36 4.85 -24.36
C GLU A 94 -9.10 3.49 -24.33
N ALA A 95 -10.44 3.52 -24.23
CA ALA A 95 -11.29 2.33 -24.14
C ALA A 95 -10.90 1.36 -23.01
N ALA A 96 -10.35 1.87 -21.91
CA ALA A 96 -9.95 1.07 -20.76
C ALA A 96 -11.17 0.60 -19.96
N LEU A 97 -12.17 1.46 -19.79
CA LEU A 97 -13.42 1.11 -19.09
C LEU A 97 -14.12 -0.12 -19.71
N PRO A 98 -14.49 -0.14 -21.01
CA PRO A 98 -15.17 -1.31 -21.59
C PRO A 98 -14.30 -2.58 -21.56
N ARG A 99 -12.98 -2.44 -21.68
CA ARG A 99 -12.05 -3.59 -21.60
C ARG A 99 -12.02 -4.21 -20.23
N HIS A 100 -11.86 -3.40 -19.19
CA HIS A 100 -11.91 -3.89 -17.81
C HIS A 100 -13.30 -4.37 -17.44
N LEU A 101 -14.37 -3.81 -18.02
CA LEU A 101 -15.74 -4.31 -17.82
C LEU A 101 -15.88 -5.75 -18.31
N LEU A 102 -15.33 -6.09 -19.48
CA LEU A 102 -15.31 -7.47 -19.96
C LEU A 102 -14.56 -8.40 -18.98
N SER A 103 -13.38 -8.00 -18.50
CA SER A 103 -12.64 -8.78 -17.49
C SER A 103 -13.41 -8.88 -16.17
N ALA A 104 -14.08 -7.82 -15.74
CA ALA A 104 -14.84 -7.77 -14.49
C ALA A 104 -16.07 -8.70 -14.50
N LEU A 105 -16.71 -8.83 -15.66
CA LEU A 105 -17.93 -9.62 -15.86
C LEU A 105 -17.64 -11.08 -16.21
N TYR A 106 -16.62 -11.35 -17.04
CA TYR A 106 -16.43 -12.66 -17.67
C TYR A 106 -15.12 -13.39 -17.32
N SER A 107 -14.19 -12.81 -16.54
CA SER A 107 -12.98 -13.55 -16.14
C SER A 107 -13.32 -14.74 -15.23
N GLY A 108 -12.82 -15.92 -15.61
CA GLY A 108 -13.11 -17.22 -15.00
C GLY A 108 -12.54 -17.47 -13.60
N GLY A 109 -12.64 -18.72 -13.14
CA GLY A 109 -12.36 -19.15 -11.77
C GLY A 109 -10.88 -19.31 -11.38
N ASP A 110 -9.94 -19.12 -12.31
CA ASP A 110 -8.51 -19.24 -12.00
C ASP A 110 -8.06 -18.15 -11.01
N ARG A 111 -7.10 -18.51 -10.15
CA ARG A 111 -6.61 -17.61 -9.09
C ARG A 111 -5.93 -16.35 -9.64
N THR A 112 -5.24 -16.47 -10.77
CA THR A 112 -4.61 -15.32 -11.46
C THR A 112 -5.64 -14.37 -12.03
N ASP A 113 -6.75 -14.92 -12.53
CA ASP A 113 -7.82 -14.21 -13.22
C ASP A 113 -8.76 -13.55 -12.22
N THR A 114 -8.96 -14.17 -11.06
CA THR A 114 -9.70 -13.60 -9.92
C THR A 114 -9.07 -12.28 -9.47
N MET A 115 -7.75 -12.21 -9.32
CA MET A 115 -7.06 -10.97 -8.93
C MET A 115 -7.21 -9.86 -9.98
N HIS A 116 -7.11 -10.21 -11.27
CA HIS A 116 -7.31 -9.26 -12.36
C HIS A 116 -8.77 -8.79 -12.43
N ARG A 117 -9.73 -9.69 -12.22
CA ARG A 117 -11.16 -9.40 -12.14
C ARG A 117 -11.47 -8.43 -11.00
N GLN A 118 -11.00 -8.71 -9.79
CA GLN A 118 -11.21 -7.85 -8.61
C GLN A 118 -10.61 -6.45 -8.82
N LEU A 119 -9.39 -6.37 -9.33
CA LEU A 119 -8.76 -5.09 -9.67
C LEU A 119 -9.56 -4.33 -10.74
N SER A 120 -10.06 -5.02 -11.76
CA SER A 120 -10.89 -4.43 -12.81
C SER A 120 -12.21 -3.89 -12.26
N ARG A 121 -12.89 -4.65 -11.40
CA ARG A 121 -14.13 -4.24 -10.71
C ARG A 121 -13.93 -2.96 -9.91
N HIS A 122 -12.81 -2.90 -9.16
CA HIS A 122 -12.44 -1.73 -8.37
C HIS A 122 -12.15 -0.51 -9.24
N LEU A 123 -11.36 -0.68 -10.31
CA LEU A 123 -11.06 0.41 -11.25
C LEU A 123 -12.31 0.96 -11.93
N ILE A 124 -13.26 0.10 -12.32
CA ILE A 124 -14.54 0.55 -12.89
C ILE A 124 -15.30 1.40 -11.89
N GLY A 125 -15.39 0.96 -10.62
CA GLY A 125 -16.00 1.75 -9.55
C GLY A 125 -15.38 3.14 -9.46
N LEU A 126 -14.06 3.23 -9.48
CA LEU A 126 -13.34 4.51 -9.46
C LEU A 126 -13.52 5.36 -10.73
N TRP A 127 -13.66 4.75 -11.90
CA TRP A 127 -13.82 5.49 -13.17
C TRP A 127 -15.22 6.05 -13.39
N VAL A 128 -16.22 5.42 -12.77
CA VAL A 128 -17.63 5.77 -12.88
C VAL A 128 -18.01 6.82 -11.82
N THR A 129 -17.39 6.81 -10.64
CA THR A 129 -17.63 7.83 -9.60
C THR A 129 -17.49 9.24 -10.16
N ASP A 130 -18.53 10.06 -9.95
CA ASP A 130 -18.59 11.49 -10.33
C ASP A 130 -18.33 11.77 -11.83
N ASN A 131 -18.65 10.80 -12.71
CA ASN A 131 -18.42 10.92 -14.15
C ASN A 131 -19.68 10.58 -14.97
N GLU A 132 -20.44 11.61 -15.35
CA GLU A 132 -21.67 11.48 -16.15
C GLU A 132 -21.45 10.79 -17.50
N ALA A 133 -20.29 11.00 -18.15
CA ALA A 133 -19.99 10.39 -19.43
C ALA A 133 -19.81 8.86 -19.29
N ALA A 134 -19.20 8.41 -18.19
CA ALA A 134 -19.08 6.99 -17.88
C ALA A 134 -20.45 6.35 -17.59
N HIS A 135 -21.30 7.03 -16.82
CA HIS A 135 -22.68 6.57 -16.58
C HIS A 135 -23.51 6.48 -17.88
N SER A 136 -23.39 7.49 -18.77
CA SER A 136 -24.07 7.47 -20.07
C SER A 136 -23.57 6.34 -20.99
N LEU A 137 -22.27 5.99 -20.90
CA LEU A 137 -21.73 4.84 -21.62
C LEU A 137 -22.29 3.53 -21.06
N LEU A 138 -22.32 3.36 -19.74
CA LEU A 138 -22.86 2.16 -19.09
C LEU A 138 -24.35 1.95 -19.41
N SER A 139 -25.15 3.02 -19.40
CA SER A 139 -26.58 2.94 -19.74
C SER A 139 -26.88 2.52 -21.18
N ARG A 140 -25.93 2.72 -22.09
CA ARG A 140 -26.03 2.24 -23.47
C ARG A 140 -25.50 0.83 -23.66
N MET A 141 -24.58 0.38 -22.81
CA MET A 141 -23.94 -0.94 -22.92
C MET A 141 -24.68 -2.05 -22.16
N LEU A 142 -25.33 -1.71 -21.04
CA LEU A 142 -25.94 -2.66 -20.12
C LEU A 142 -27.46 -2.49 -20.08
N PRO A 143 -28.23 -3.57 -19.86
CA PRO A 143 -29.68 -3.48 -19.70
C PRO A 143 -30.04 -2.74 -18.40
N LEU A 144 -31.12 -1.95 -18.46
CA LEU A 144 -31.59 -1.11 -17.34
C LEU A 144 -31.82 -1.91 -16.04
N GLY A 145 -32.35 -3.13 -16.14
CA GLY A 145 -32.58 -3.98 -14.97
C GLY A 145 -31.29 -4.33 -14.20
N LEU A 146 -30.15 -4.43 -14.88
CA LEU A 146 -28.87 -4.64 -14.19
C LEU A 146 -28.34 -3.35 -13.57
N LEU A 147 -28.53 -2.22 -14.24
CA LEU A 147 -28.06 -0.91 -13.75
C LEU A 147 -28.80 -0.49 -12.48
N GLN A 148 -30.05 -0.89 -12.31
CA GLN A 148 -30.80 -0.66 -11.08
C GLN A 148 -30.09 -1.24 -9.83
N PHE A 149 -29.32 -2.33 -9.98
CA PHE A 149 -28.54 -2.89 -8.87
C PHE A 149 -27.34 -2.03 -8.46
N LEU A 150 -26.85 -1.12 -9.33
CA LEU A 150 -25.81 -0.16 -8.94
C LEU A 150 -26.35 0.94 -8.01
N GLU A 151 -27.64 1.24 -8.12
CA GLU A 151 -28.34 2.27 -7.34
C GLU A 151 -29.07 1.70 -6.12
N SER A 152 -29.23 0.38 -6.04
CA SER A 152 -29.89 -0.30 -4.93
C SER A 152 -29.07 -0.27 -3.64
N GLU A 153 -29.76 -0.12 -2.51
CA GLU A 153 -29.20 -0.18 -1.16
C GLU A 153 -29.11 -1.62 -0.62
N GLU A 154 -29.53 -2.63 -1.40
CA GLU A 154 -29.46 -4.04 -0.99
C GLU A 154 -28.01 -4.52 -0.81
N GLU A 155 -27.78 -5.28 0.25
CA GLU A 155 -26.50 -5.92 0.50
C GLU A 155 -26.38 -7.27 -0.21
N VAL A 156 -25.14 -7.63 -0.56
CA VAL A 156 -24.83 -8.95 -1.11
C VAL A 156 -24.92 -9.98 0.02
N PRO A 157 -25.52 -11.16 -0.21
CA PRO A 157 -25.49 -12.25 0.76
C PRO A 157 -24.05 -12.56 1.22
N PRO A 158 -23.81 -12.81 2.52
CA PRO A 158 -22.46 -12.93 3.08
C PRO A 158 -21.65 -14.07 2.45
N ASP A 159 -22.33 -15.14 2.01
CA ASP A 159 -21.70 -16.30 1.36
C ASP A 159 -21.18 -16.02 -0.05
N ALA A 160 -21.67 -14.96 -0.69
CA ALA A 160 -21.36 -14.59 -2.07
C ALA A 160 -20.43 -13.38 -2.18
N VAL A 161 -20.01 -12.81 -1.04
CA VAL A 161 -18.99 -11.77 -1.02
C VAL A 161 -17.66 -12.43 -1.39
N GLU A 162 -17.22 -12.25 -2.64
CA GLU A 162 -15.83 -12.51 -2.99
C GLU A 162 -14.97 -11.73 -1.99
N GLN A 163 -14.07 -12.44 -1.28
CA GLN A 163 -13.10 -11.78 -0.42
C GLN A 163 -12.36 -10.77 -1.29
N ASP A 164 -12.62 -9.48 -1.04
CA ASP A 164 -11.82 -8.40 -1.60
C ASP A 164 -10.36 -8.75 -1.33
N VAL A 165 -9.45 -8.38 -2.23
CA VAL A 165 -8.02 -8.45 -1.91
C VAL A 165 -7.84 -7.61 -0.66
N GLU A 166 -7.79 -8.25 0.51
CA GLU A 166 -7.58 -7.60 1.79
C GLU A 166 -6.20 -6.97 1.71
N LEU A 167 -6.17 -5.70 1.30
CA LEU A 167 -4.97 -4.93 1.29
C LEU A 167 -4.57 -4.79 2.74
N ARG A 168 -3.49 -5.47 3.11
CA ARG A 168 -2.89 -5.42 4.42
C ARG A 168 -2.55 -3.97 4.77
N ASP A 169 -3.27 -3.40 5.71
CA ASP A 169 -2.96 -2.07 6.24
C ASP A 169 -1.88 -2.21 7.33
N ASN A 170 -0.63 -1.89 6.99
CA ASN A 170 0.48 -2.05 7.95
C ASN A 170 0.40 -0.98 9.06
N LEU A 171 -0.14 0.19 8.75
CA LEU A 171 -0.39 1.25 9.72
C LEU A 171 -1.41 0.81 10.77
N LYS A 172 -2.53 0.21 10.35
CA LYS A 172 -3.52 -0.35 11.27
C LYS A 172 -2.94 -1.46 12.13
N LEU A 173 -2.20 -2.40 11.51
CA LEU A 173 -1.48 -3.44 12.26
C LEU A 173 -0.52 -2.84 13.30
N ALA A 174 0.25 -1.82 12.93
CA ALA A 174 1.17 -1.15 13.85
C ALA A 174 0.43 -0.45 15.00
N GLN A 175 -0.72 0.18 14.72
CA GLN A 175 -1.59 0.80 15.72
C GLN A 175 -2.20 -0.24 16.68
N ASP A 176 -2.69 -1.35 16.15
CA ASP A 176 -3.27 -2.46 16.93
C ASP A 176 -2.21 -3.15 17.80
N HIS A 177 -1.00 -3.33 17.27
CA HIS A 177 0.13 -3.82 18.06
C HIS A 177 0.55 -2.83 19.15
N ALA A 178 0.58 -1.53 18.85
CA ALA A 178 0.92 -0.49 19.82
C ALA A 178 -0.12 -0.37 20.94
N SER A 179 -1.42 -0.44 20.61
CA SER A 179 -2.52 -0.38 21.59
C SER A 179 -2.55 -1.64 22.45
N ARG A 180 -2.37 -2.83 21.86
CA ARG A 180 -2.29 -4.10 22.60
C ARG A 180 -1.07 -4.17 23.51
N ASN A 181 0.04 -3.56 23.11
CA ASN A 181 1.27 -3.52 23.90
C ASN A 181 1.39 -2.27 24.78
N GLN A 182 0.31 -1.48 24.92
CA GLN A 182 0.28 -0.32 25.79
C GLN A 182 0.27 -0.77 27.26
N ARG A 183 1.47 -1.00 27.80
CA ARG A 183 1.67 -1.34 29.21
C ARG A 183 1.17 -0.19 30.08
N ASN A 184 0.55 -0.50 31.22
CA ASN A 184 0.03 0.51 32.14
C ASN A 184 1.08 1.58 32.43
N PRO A 185 0.77 2.88 32.25
CA PRO A 185 1.75 3.96 32.38
C PRO A 185 2.37 4.02 33.78
N HIS A 186 1.66 3.51 34.79
CA HIS A 186 2.15 3.41 36.16
C HIS A 186 3.23 2.33 36.33
N LEU A 187 3.05 1.15 35.70
CA LEU A 187 4.04 0.06 35.73
C LEU A 187 5.32 0.47 34.99
N VAL A 188 5.19 1.17 33.86
CA VAL A 188 6.35 1.70 33.11
C VAL A 188 7.09 2.76 33.92
N LYS A 189 6.39 3.62 34.66
CA LYS A 189 7.02 4.56 35.58
C LYS A 189 7.74 3.81 36.70
N ILE A 190 7.10 2.84 37.35
CA ILE A 190 7.72 2.04 38.43
C ILE A 190 8.99 1.33 37.93
N GLU A 191 8.97 0.73 36.74
CA GLU A 191 10.14 0.07 36.16
C GLU A 191 11.30 1.05 35.90
N ARG A 192 11.01 2.27 35.42
CA ARG A 192 12.03 3.31 35.25
C ARG A 192 12.62 3.74 36.59
N HIS A 193 11.80 3.87 37.64
CA HIS A 193 12.28 4.19 38.98
C HIS A 193 13.12 3.04 39.56
N MET A 194 12.72 1.78 39.39
CA MET A 194 13.52 0.61 39.79
C MET A 194 14.86 0.57 39.06
N LYS A 195 14.90 0.78 37.73
CA LYS A 195 16.16 0.85 36.97
C LYS A 195 17.07 2.01 37.40
N THR A 196 16.48 3.12 37.85
CA THR A 196 17.25 4.27 38.36
C THR A 196 17.79 3.97 39.76
N LEU A 197 16.98 3.29 40.59
CA LEU A 197 17.40 2.80 41.90
C LEU A 197 18.50 1.75 41.78
N GLU A 198 18.38 0.78 40.87
CA GLU A 198 19.42 -0.21 40.57
C GLU A 198 20.74 0.46 40.21
N LYS A 199 20.73 1.45 39.30
CA LYS A 199 21.93 2.21 38.94
C LYS A 199 22.53 2.98 40.12
N ASN A 200 21.68 3.56 40.97
CA ASN A 200 22.14 4.27 42.15
C ASN A 200 22.71 3.32 43.21
N ILE A 201 22.14 2.12 43.35
CA ILE A 201 22.63 1.05 44.24
C ILE A 201 23.94 0.49 43.69
N GLU A 202 24.06 0.24 42.39
CA GLU A 202 25.31 -0.18 41.74
C GLU A 202 26.41 0.86 41.96
N HIS A 203 26.10 2.15 41.78
CA HIS A 203 27.05 3.24 42.02
C HIS A 203 27.44 3.35 43.50
N ALA A 204 26.48 3.18 44.42
CA ALA A 204 26.75 3.15 45.85
C ALA A 204 27.59 1.93 46.26
N LEU A 205 27.31 0.75 45.71
CA LEU A 205 28.07 -0.48 45.94
C LEU A 205 29.50 -0.37 45.37
N GLN A 206 29.70 0.25 44.21
CA GLN A 206 31.03 0.53 43.66
C GLN A 206 31.83 1.50 44.56
N HIS A 207 31.17 2.53 45.11
CA HIS A 207 31.80 3.46 46.05
C HIS A 207 32.06 2.82 47.42
N TRP A 208 31.22 1.86 47.82
CA TRP A 208 31.42 1.14 49.07
C TRP A 208 32.48 0.05 48.95
N SER A 209 32.57 -0.65 47.81
CA SER A 209 33.62 -1.64 47.53
C SER A 209 35.02 -1.00 47.49
N THR A 210 35.13 0.22 46.95
CA THR A 210 36.36 1.02 47.01
C THR A 210 36.69 1.50 48.42
N SER A 211 35.68 1.87 49.23
CA SER A 211 35.87 2.28 50.62
C SER A 211 36.22 1.12 51.58
N LEU A 212 35.77 -0.10 51.29
CA LEU A 212 36.11 -1.32 52.04
C LEU A 212 37.44 -1.95 51.60
N GLY A 213 38.15 -1.36 50.63
CA GLY A 213 39.49 -1.80 50.23
C GLY A 213 39.53 -3.19 49.58
N LEU A 214 38.39 -3.71 49.10
CA LEU A 214 38.29 -5.04 48.49
C LEU A 214 38.81 -5.09 47.05
N ASP A 215 39.13 -3.94 46.44
CA ASP A 215 39.88 -3.86 45.18
C ASP A 215 41.36 -3.53 45.41
N GLN A 216 42.05 -4.38 46.18
CA GLN A 216 43.48 -4.58 45.95
C GLN A 216 43.66 -5.68 44.90
N ARG A 217 43.30 -5.40 43.64
CA ARG A 217 43.91 -6.13 42.53
C ARG A 217 45.35 -5.60 42.39
N PRO A 218 46.38 -6.46 42.52
CA PRO A 218 47.76 -6.01 42.42
C PRO A 218 48.03 -5.43 41.02
N PRO A 219 48.84 -4.36 40.92
CA PRO A 219 49.20 -3.74 39.65
C PRO A 219 50.17 -4.65 38.89
N GLY A 220 49.66 -5.64 38.16
CA GLY A 220 50.54 -6.57 37.45
C GLY A 220 49.91 -7.86 36.94
N TYR A 221 48.72 -7.82 36.33
CA TYR A 221 48.31 -8.92 35.47
C TYR A 221 47.53 -8.39 34.27
N LYS A 222 48.24 -8.27 33.16
CA LYS A 222 47.64 -8.13 31.84
C LYS A 222 47.04 -9.48 31.48
N THR A 223 45.73 -9.65 31.66
CA THR A 223 45.04 -10.73 30.93
C THR A 223 44.92 -10.26 29.49
N SER A 224 45.86 -10.75 28.69
CA SER A 224 45.78 -10.79 27.24
C SER A 224 44.56 -11.61 26.83
N THR A 225 43.44 -10.94 26.57
CA THR A 225 42.47 -11.41 25.58
C THR A 225 42.30 -10.27 24.59
N GLY A 226 42.92 -10.48 23.43
CA GLY A 226 43.11 -9.46 22.42
C GLY A 226 41.79 -8.89 21.92
N THR A 227 41.79 -7.58 21.74
CA THR A 227 41.42 -7.00 20.46
C THR A 227 42.08 -5.64 20.38
N ALA A 228 43.06 -5.55 19.48
CA ALA A 228 43.66 -4.29 19.08
C ALA A 228 42.56 -3.33 18.60
N PRO A 229 42.71 -2.00 18.78
CA PRO A 229 41.84 -1.07 18.07
C PRO A 229 42.14 -1.22 16.58
N PRO A 230 41.16 -1.53 15.70
CA PRO A 230 41.38 -1.34 14.28
C PRO A 230 41.50 0.15 14.05
N ALA A 231 42.73 0.61 13.85
CA ALA A 231 43.00 1.84 13.12
C ALA A 231 42.38 1.66 11.72
N GLY A 232 41.41 2.51 11.37
CA GLY A 232 40.70 2.46 10.10
C GLY A 232 39.38 1.69 10.18
N GLY A 233 38.41 2.23 10.91
CA GLY A 233 37.05 1.72 10.93
C GLY A 233 36.07 2.88 10.91
N THR A 234 35.34 3.01 9.80
CA THR A 234 34.15 3.84 9.66
C THR A 234 33.37 3.85 10.96
N GLN A 235 33.09 5.05 11.50
CA GLN A 235 32.24 5.18 12.68
C GLN A 235 30.99 4.30 12.47
N PRO A 236 30.61 3.44 13.43
CA PRO A 236 29.32 2.78 13.35
C PRO A 236 28.31 3.93 13.36
N ILE A 237 27.67 4.17 12.22
CA ILE A 237 26.60 5.13 12.11
C ILE A 237 25.58 4.65 13.14
N ASN A 238 25.51 5.34 14.27
CA ASN A 238 24.41 5.22 15.21
C ASN A 238 23.18 5.68 14.44
N HIS A 239 22.62 4.77 13.63
CA HIS A 239 21.23 4.77 13.26
C HIS A 239 20.46 4.51 14.56
N LYS A 240 20.49 5.48 15.47
CA LYS A 240 19.49 5.61 16.52
C LYS A 240 18.18 5.69 15.77
N GLU A 241 17.57 4.52 15.63
CA GLU A 241 16.15 4.24 15.53
C GLU A 241 15.36 5.51 15.22
N ARG A 242 15.47 5.99 13.98
CA ARG A 242 14.46 6.94 13.51
C ARG A 242 13.19 6.11 13.51
N PRO A 243 12.19 6.42 14.36
CA PRO A 243 10.99 5.63 14.38
C PRO A 243 10.44 5.59 12.95
N ILE A 244 10.18 4.38 12.45
CA ILE A 244 9.61 4.21 11.12
C ILE A 244 8.20 4.78 11.21
N VAL A 245 8.02 6.00 10.70
CA VAL A 245 6.73 6.66 10.67
C VAL A 245 6.01 6.21 9.42
N LEU A 246 4.96 5.43 9.61
CA LEU A 246 4.07 5.02 8.54
C LEU A 246 3.15 6.20 8.17
N ARG A 247 3.08 6.49 6.87
CA ARG A 247 2.17 7.48 6.27
C ARG A 247 0.73 6.97 6.36
N LYS A 248 -0.20 7.87 6.69
CA LYS A 248 -1.63 7.63 6.56
C LYS A 248 -2.08 7.86 5.11
N ARG A 249 -2.69 6.84 4.52
CA ARG A 249 -3.29 6.88 3.18
C ARG A 249 -4.41 7.94 3.09
N ARG A 250 -4.53 8.58 1.93
CA ARG A 250 -5.61 9.52 1.61
C ARG A 250 -6.51 8.87 0.56
N GLU A 251 -7.78 8.64 0.87
CA GLU A 251 -8.78 8.14 -0.10
C GLU A 251 -9.74 9.28 -0.44
N ARG A 252 -9.41 10.06 -1.46
CA ARG A 252 -10.20 11.22 -1.91
C ARG A 252 -11.40 10.80 -2.76
N VAL A 253 -11.20 9.81 -3.62
CA VAL A 253 -12.27 9.22 -4.46
C VAL A 253 -12.61 7.84 -3.91
N LYS A 254 -13.91 7.59 -3.70
CA LYS A 254 -14.43 6.28 -3.30
C LYS A 254 -15.51 5.83 -4.30
N PRO A 255 -15.61 4.54 -4.60
CA PRO A 255 -16.74 4.01 -5.35
C PRO A 255 -18.06 4.38 -4.62
N SER A 256 -18.94 5.12 -5.29
CA SER A 256 -20.24 5.52 -4.72
C SER A 256 -21.35 4.50 -5.02
N ALA A 257 -21.28 3.84 -6.18
CA ALA A 257 -22.26 2.87 -6.63
C ALA A 257 -22.08 1.50 -5.97
N ASN A 258 -23.19 0.74 -5.84
CA ASN A 258 -23.21 -0.61 -5.32
C ASN A 258 -22.69 -1.63 -6.35
N SER A 259 -21.39 -1.53 -6.65
CA SER A 259 -20.74 -2.38 -7.64
C SER A 259 -20.75 -3.86 -7.22
N LYS A 260 -20.73 -4.15 -5.91
CA LYS A 260 -20.72 -5.51 -5.38
C LYS A 260 -22.02 -6.24 -5.73
N LEU A 261 -23.17 -5.60 -5.46
CA LEU A 261 -24.48 -6.17 -5.80
C LEU A 261 -24.64 -6.36 -7.31
N PHE A 262 -24.21 -5.36 -8.10
CA PHE A 262 -24.22 -5.44 -9.56
C PHE A 262 -23.50 -6.70 -10.08
N TYR A 263 -22.25 -6.94 -9.66
CA TYR A 263 -21.49 -8.11 -10.13
C TYR A 263 -22.07 -9.43 -9.63
N TYR A 264 -22.61 -9.46 -8.41
CA TYR A 264 -23.28 -10.65 -7.88
C TYR A 264 -24.52 -10.99 -8.70
N LYS A 265 -25.43 -10.03 -8.89
CA LYS A 265 -26.66 -10.22 -9.66
C LYS A 265 -26.37 -10.52 -11.12
N PHE A 266 -25.30 -9.99 -11.71
CA PHE A 266 -24.91 -10.34 -13.08
C PHE A 266 -24.71 -11.84 -13.30
N SER A 267 -24.17 -12.57 -12.30
CA SER A 267 -23.97 -14.02 -12.39
C SER A 267 -25.23 -14.86 -12.11
N GLN A 268 -26.32 -14.24 -11.65
CA GLN A 268 -27.55 -14.95 -11.33
C GLN A 268 -28.44 -15.12 -12.56
N ASN A 269 -29.25 -16.18 -12.55
CA ASN A 269 -30.31 -16.35 -13.55
C ASN A 269 -31.51 -15.46 -13.18
N HIS A 270 -31.93 -14.59 -14.11
CA HIS A 270 -33.06 -13.67 -13.94
C HIS A 270 -34.31 -14.11 -14.70
N SER A 271 -34.34 -15.33 -15.23
CA SER A 271 -35.41 -15.82 -16.11
C SER A 271 -36.64 -16.39 -15.36
N LEU A 272 -36.97 -15.85 -14.19
CA LEU A 272 -38.18 -16.25 -13.44
C LEU A 272 -39.43 -15.57 -13.99
#